data_AF-A0A918DXK5-F1
#
_entry.id   AF-A0A918DXK5-F1
#
_cell.length_a   1.000
_cell.length_b   1.000
_cell.length_c   1.000
_cell.angle_alpha   90.00
_cell.angle_beta   90.00
_cell.angle_gamma   90.00
#
_symmetry.space_group_name_H-M   'P 1'
#
loop_
_entity.id
_entity.type
_entity.pdbx_description
1 polymer ?
#
loop_
_entity_poly.entity_id
_entity_poly.type
_entity_poly.pdbx_seq_one_letter_code
_entity_poly.pdbx_strand_id
1 'polypeptide(L)'
;MIKEPANKFQSDCGLQRGPESRRRFDGMLVACREAVPVLPGLLLLSLLATSALAQEPDARPVPEIGEDTRHWLELQRSGRQATAASDRLSPGAAREAERRMVESFGHPVPEYFVDKAFSDE
;
A
#
# COMPACT_ATOMS: atom_id res chain seq x y z
N MET A 1 -19.25 26.91 -34.17
CA MET A 1 -18.10 27.52 -33.46
C MET A 1 -18.27 27.27 -31.98
N ILE A 2 -17.82 26.11 -31.51
CA ILE A 2 -17.76 25.78 -30.08
C ILE A 2 -16.28 25.56 -29.79
N LYS A 3 -15.74 26.40 -28.92
CA LYS A 3 -14.33 26.48 -28.58
C LYS A 3 -14.11 25.41 -27.50
N GLU A 4 -13.40 24.33 -27.83
CA GLU A 4 -12.88 23.39 -26.84
C GLU A 4 -11.94 24.14 -25.88
N PRO A 5 -12.18 24.13 -24.56
CA PRO A 5 -11.11 24.41 -23.62
C PRO A 5 -10.31 23.13 -23.41
N ALA A 6 -9.08 23.17 -23.94
CA ALA A 6 -8.05 22.18 -23.73
C ALA A 6 -7.93 21.78 -22.25
N ASN A 7 -8.00 20.47 -22.06
CA ASN A 7 -7.53 19.66 -20.94
C ASN A 7 -6.40 20.33 -20.13
N LYS A 8 -6.75 20.89 -18.96
CA LYS A 8 -5.79 21.38 -17.96
C LYS A 8 -6.17 20.92 -16.54
N PHE A 9 -6.62 19.68 -16.41
CA PHE A 9 -7.05 19.11 -15.12
C PHE A 9 -6.46 17.71 -14.86
N GLN A 10 -5.23 17.47 -15.34
CA GLN A 10 -4.46 16.26 -14.99
C GLN A 10 -3.17 16.56 -14.22
N SER A 11 -2.88 17.82 -13.85
CA SER A 11 -1.57 18.18 -13.28
C SER A 11 -1.49 18.26 -11.75
N ASP A 12 -2.58 18.04 -11.01
CA ASP A 12 -2.59 18.24 -9.54
C ASP A 12 -2.76 16.95 -8.70
N CYS A 13 -2.62 15.76 -9.30
CA CYS A 13 -2.14 14.60 -8.53
C CYS A 13 -0.60 14.65 -8.44
N GLY A 14 -0.11 15.74 -7.87
CA GLY A 14 1.29 15.93 -7.50
C GLY A 14 1.64 15.05 -6.32
N LEU A 15 1.85 13.76 -6.58
CA LEU A 15 2.69 12.91 -5.76
C LEU A 15 4.10 13.53 -5.81
N GLN A 16 4.39 14.46 -4.90
CA GLN A 16 5.74 14.99 -4.72
C GLN A 16 6.62 13.86 -4.16
N ARG A 17 7.11 12.97 -5.03
CA ARG A 17 8.32 12.22 -4.77
C ARG A 17 9.47 13.19 -4.96
N GLY A 18 10.02 13.66 -3.85
CA GLY A 18 11.24 14.47 -3.84
C GLY A 18 12.37 13.77 -4.63
N PRO A 19 13.10 14.48 -5.49
CA PRO A 19 14.24 13.94 -6.22
C PRO A 19 15.51 14.01 -5.34
N GLU A 20 15.52 13.32 -4.20
CA GLU A 20 16.66 13.32 -3.28
C GLU A 20 16.94 11.88 -2.82
N SER A 21 17.47 11.06 -3.72
CA SER A 21 18.26 9.85 -3.39
C SER A 21 18.85 9.24 -4.65
N ARG A 22 19.52 10.08 -5.45
CA ARG A 22 20.49 9.57 -6.42
C ARG A 22 21.66 9.00 -5.63
N ARG A 23 21.84 7.70 -5.81
CA ARG A 23 23.04 6.91 -5.56
C ARG A 23 24.31 7.75 -5.45
N ARG A 24 24.97 7.66 -4.29
CA ARG A 24 26.40 7.90 -4.14
C ARG A 24 26.92 7.08 -2.97
N PHE A 25 26.94 5.76 -3.13
CA PHE A 25 27.82 4.90 -2.33
C PHE A 25 29.15 4.82 -3.07
N ASP A 26 29.85 5.95 -3.11
CA ASP A 26 31.28 5.98 -3.38
C ASP A 26 31.98 6.22 -2.05
N GLY A 27 32.90 5.31 -1.70
CA GLY A 27 33.93 5.57 -0.71
C GLY A 27 33.76 4.86 0.63
N MET A 28 33.97 3.54 0.64
CA MET A 28 34.67 2.93 1.78
C MET A 28 35.44 1.68 1.33
N LEU A 29 36.33 1.86 0.35
CA LEU A 29 37.51 1.00 0.22
C LEU A 29 38.44 1.32 1.39
N VAL A 30 38.10 0.76 2.55
CA VAL A 30 38.98 0.70 3.72
C VAL A 30 40.17 -0.16 3.32
N ALA A 31 41.31 0.48 3.18
CA ALA A 31 42.60 -0.16 3.19
C ALA A 31 42.80 -0.86 4.54
N CYS A 32 42.56 -2.16 4.59
CA CYS A 32 43.12 -3.05 5.61
C CYS A 32 44.09 -4.01 4.92
N ARG A 33 45.18 -3.43 4.44
CA ARG A 33 46.44 -4.14 4.26
C ARG A 33 47.03 -4.27 5.67
N GLU A 34 46.80 -5.43 6.31
CA GLU A 34 47.79 -6.19 7.10
C GLU A 34 47.14 -7.34 7.89
N ALA A 35 47.55 -8.56 7.53
CA ALA A 35 47.71 -9.77 8.32
C ALA A 35 46.83 -10.01 9.56
N VAL A 36 45.91 -10.99 9.49
CA VAL A 36 45.71 -11.98 10.58
C VAL A 36 45.05 -13.27 10.01
N PRO A 37 45.59 -14.49 10.25
CA PRO A 37 44.99 -15.75 9.81
C PRO A 37 43.82 -16.17 10.73
N VAL A 38 42.71 -15.44 10.71
CA VAL A 38 41.50 -15.76 11.53
C VAL A 38 40.40 -16.42 10.69
N LEU A 39 40.56 -16.47 9.36
CA LEU A 39 39.54 -16.94 8.44
C LEU A 39 39.06 -18.40 8.66
N PRO A 40 39.90 -19.41 9.00
CA PRO A 40 39.37 -20.75 9.20
C PRO A 40 38.63 -20.89 10.54
N GLY A 41 39.02 -20.13 11.56
CA GLY A 41 38.37 -20.15 12.87
C GLY A 41 36.99 -19.49 12.83
N LEU A 42 36.85 -18.40 12.08
CA LEU A 42 35.59 -17.68 11.93
C LEU A 42 34.57 -18.46 11.09
N LEU A 43 35.05 -19.24 10.10
CA LEU A 43 34.21 -20.15 9.32
C LEU A 43 33.76 -21.37 10.14
N LEU A 44 34.62 -21.92 11.00
CA LEU A 44 34.20 -22.99 11.91
C LEU A 44 33.18 -22.48 12.95
N LEU A 45 33.37 -21.26 13.48
CA LEU A 45 32.45 -20.65 14.44
C LEU A 45 31.07 -20.38 13.83
N SER A 46 30.98 -20.01 12.54
CA SER A 46 29.70 -19.83 11.86
C SER A 46 28.98 -21.14 11.54
N LEU A 47 29.72 -22.22 11.27
CA LEU A 47 29.12 -23.56 11.11
C LEU A 47 28.57 -24.13 12.43
N LEU A 48 29.24 -23.91 13.57
CA LEU A 48 28.71 -24.35 14.87
C LEU A 48 27.52 -23.52 15.37
N ALA A 49 27.34 -22.28 14.89
CA ALA A 49 26.20 -21.42 15.24
C ALA A 49 24.89 -21.79 14.52
N THR A 50 24.93 -22.73 13.57
CA THR A 50 23.75 -23.23 12.83
C THR A 50 23.19 -24.51 13.47
N SER A 51 23.31 -24.67 14.80
CA SER A 51 22.45 -25.62 15.49
C SER A 51 21.00 -25.19 15.22
N ALA A 52 20.34 -25.99 14.38
CA ALA A 52 18.99 -25.78 13.93
C ALA A 52 18.10 -25.45 15.13
N LEU A 53 17.69 -24.18 15.23
CA LEU A 53 16.44 -23.86 15.88
C LEU A 53 15.37 -24.48 14.98
N ALA A 54 15.11 -25.77 15.19
CA ALA A 54 13.81 -26.32 14.93
C ALA A 54 12.87 -25.50 15.82
N GLN A 55 12.34 -24.40 15.28
CA GLN A 55 11.17 -23.77 15.84
C GLN A 55 10.12 -24.86 15.80
N GLU A 56 9.87 -25.50 16.94
CA GLU A 56 8.60 -26.17 17.18
C GLU A 56 7.52 -25.26 16.61
N PRO A 57 6.58 -25.78 15.80
CA PRO A 57 5.45 -24.98 15.39
C PRO A 57 4.85 -24.44 16.68
N ASP A 58 4.99 -23.12 16.84
CA ASP A 58 4.51 -22.36 17.98
C ASP A 58 3.17 -22.97 18.39
N ALA A 59 3.10 -23.54 19.60
CA ALA A 59 1.92 -24.23 20.11
C ALA A 59 0.81 -23.22 20.42
N ARG A 60 0.53 -22.34 19.46
CA ARG A 60 -0.59 -21.43 19.50
C ARG A 60 -1.82 -22.31 19.49
N PRO A 61 -2.68 -22.19 20.51
CA PRO A 61 -3.93 -22.91 20.52
C PRO A 61 -4.65 -22.59 19.20
N VAL A 62 -5.15 -23.64 18.55
CA VAL A 62 -6.00 -23.45 17.35
C VAL A 62 -7.16 -22.57 17.78
N PRO A 63 -7.35 -21.39 17.18
CA PRO A 63 -8.41 -20.49 17.59
C PRO A 63 -9.75 -21.21 17.46
N GLU A 64 -10.63 -21.02 18.44
CA GLU A 64 -11.98 -21.57 18.36
C GLU A 64 -12.67 -21.04 17.09
N ILE A 65 -13.58 -21.84 16.52
CA ILE A 65 -14.32 -21.40 15.34
C ILE A 65 -15.02 -20.07 15.64
N GLY A 66 -14.67 -19.05 14.86
CA GLY A 66 -15.20 -17.70 14.96
C GLY A 66 -14.51 -16.77 15.98
N GLU A 67 -13.45 -17.21 16.66
CA GLU A 67 -12.68 -16.35 17.59
C GLU A 67 -12.08 -15.15 16.87
N ASP A 68 -11.44 -15.37 15.72
CA ASP A 68 -10.93 -14.30 14.84
C ASP A 68 -12.05 -13.35 14.41
N THR A 69 -13.21 -13.87 14.02
CA THR A 69 -14.35 -13.04 13.62
C THR A 69 -14.84 -12.16 14.76
N ARG A 70 -14.97 -12.70 15.98
CA ARG A 70 -15.34 -11.92 17.17
C ARG A 70 -14.29 -10.86 17.46
N HIS A 71 -13.01 -11.20 17.33
CA HIS A 71 -11.92 -10.26 17.52
C HIS A 71 -12.00 -9.08 16.55
N TRP A 72 -12.18 -9.35 15.25
CA TRP A 72 -12.29 -8.30 14.23
C TRP A 72 -13.53 -7.43 14.41
N LEU A 73 -14.67 -8.02 14.77
CA LEU A 73 -15.90 -7.27 15.08
C LEU A 73 -15.71 -6.39 16.31
N GLU A 74 -15.04 -6.89 17.35
CA GLU A 74 -14.76 -6.09 18.55
C GLU A 74 -13.82 -4.92 18.23
N LEU A 75 -12.81 -5.16 17.39
CA LEU A 75 -11.88 -4.12 16.95
C LEU A 75 -12.59 -3.01 16.18
N GLN A 76 -13.48 -3.36 15.24
CA GLN A 76 -14.27 -2.41 14.48
C GLN A 76 -15.27 -1.65 15.37
N ARG A 77 -16.01 -2.38 16.22
CA ARG A 77 -17.00 -1.80 17.14
C ARG A 77 -16.38 -0.84 18.13
N SER A 78 -15.23 -1.20 18.70
CA SER A 78 -14.54 -0.38 19.70
C SER A 78 -13.86 0.83 19.10
N GLY A 79 -13.60 0.84 17.79
CA GLY A 79 -12.92 1.94 17.11
C GLY A 79 -11.49 2.18 17.60
N ARG A 80 -10.88 1.24 18.33
CA ARG A 80 -9.55 1.42 18.95
C ARG A 80 -8.43 1.65 17.92
N GLN A 81 -8.65 1.23 16.67
CA GLN A 81 -7.74 1.48 15.53
C GLN A 81 -8.30 2.51 14.53
N ALA A 82 -9.36 3.25 14.89
CA ALA A 82 -9.86 4.33 14.05
C ALA A 82 -8.82 5.45 13.96
N THR A 83 -8.70 6.05 12.78
CA THR A 83 -7.83 7.22 12.58
C THR A 83 -8.34 8.42 13.35
N ALA A 84 -7.43 9.22 13.91
CA ALA A 84 -7.76 10.52 14.50
C ALA A 84 -7.90 11.63 13.44
N ALA A 85 -7.59 11.33 12.18
CA ALA A 85 -7.68 12.30 11.08
C ALA A 85 -9.14 12.72 10.85
N SER A 86 -9.34 14.02 10.63
CA SER A 86 -10.65 14.56 10.25
C SER A 86 -10.97 14.19 8.81
N ASP A 87 -11.86 13.23 8.59
CA ASP A 87 -12.41 12.89 7.27
C ASP A 87 -13.57 13.84 6.92
N ARG A 88 -13.26 15.12 6.70
CA ARG A 88 -14.23 16.13 6.29
C ARG A 88 -13.78 16.76 4.99
N LEU A 89 -14.65 16.69 3.99
CA LEU A 89 -14.48 17.42 2.74
C LEU A 89 -14.52 18.92 2.99
N SER A 90 -13.75 19.68 2.20
CA SER A 90 -13.91 21.13 2.14
C SER A 90 -15.33 21.46 1.65
N PRO A 91 -15.89 22.64 2.01
CA PRO A 91 -17.24 23.02 1.56
C PRO A 91 -17.40 23.02 0.03
N GLY A 92 -16.33 23.33 -0.72
CA GLY A 92 -16.33 23.26 -2.18
C GLY A 92 -16.39 21.82 -2.70
N ALA A 93 -15.57 20.92 -2.15
CA ALA A 93 -15.55 19.52 -2.52
C ALA A 93 -16.87 18.80 -2.15
N ALA A 94 -17.47 19.16 -1.01
CA ALA A 94 -18.77 18.64 -0.60
C ALA A 94 -19.88 19.00 -1.60
N ARG A 95 -19.96 20.27 -2.03
CA ARG A 95 -20.92 20.72 -3.05
C ARG A 95 -20.70 20.05 -4.40
N GLU A 96 -19.46 19.83 -4.78
CA GLU A 96 -19.11 19.13 -6.03
C GLU A 96 -19.54 17.66 -5.99
N ALA A 97 -19.31 16.99 -4.86
CA ALA A 97 -19.74 15.61 -4.66
C ALA A 97 -21.27 15.48 -4.68
N GLU A 98 -21.97 16.41 -4.03
CA GLU A 98 -23.44 16.50 -4.07
C GLU A 98 -23.94 16.71 -5.50
N ARG A 99 -23.35 17.64 -6.25
CA ARG A 99 -23.74 17.90 -7.64
C ARG A 99 -23.57 16.66 -8.51
N ARG A 100 -22.43 15.98 -8.44
CA ARG A 100 -22.18 14.73 -9.18
C ARG A 100 -23.22 13.66 -8.85
N MET A 101 -23.59 13.54 -7.57
CA MET A 101 -24.58 12.58 -7.14
C MET A 101 -25.97 12.90 -7.71
N VAL A 102 -26.36 14.18 -7.75
CA VAL A 102 -27.62 14.58 -8.39
C VAL A 102 -27.58 14.34 -9.90
N GLU A 103 -26.48 14.69 -10.55
CA GLU A 103 -26.28 14.51 -12.00
C GLU A 103 -26.34 13.02 -12.41
N SER A 104 -25.84 12.09 -11.57
CA SER A 104 -25.83 10.66 -11.91
C SER A 104 -27.22 10.04 -12.05
N PHE A 105 -28.23 10.59 -11.38
CA PHE A 105 -29.63 10.15 -11.52
C PHE A 105 -30.31 10.69 -12.78
N GLY A 106 -29.67 11.62 -13.50
CA GLY A 106 -30.19 12.18 -14.74
C GLY A 106 -30.04 11.26 -15.96
N HIS A 107 -29.32 10.14 -15.82
CA HIS A 107 -29.10 9.19 -16.91
C HIS A 107 -30.13 8.05 -16.83
N PRO A 108 -30.89 7.79 -17.92
CA PRO A 108 -31.80 6.66 -17.96
C PRO A 108 -31.02 5.35 -17.84
N VAL A 109 -31.63 4.37 -17.16
CA VAL A 109 -31.11 3.00 -17.16
C VAL A 109 -31.26 2.45 -18.58
N PRO A 110 -30.18 2.00 -19.25
CA PRO A 110 -30.27 1.43 -20.58
C PRO A 110 -31.19 0.21 -20.60
N GLU A 111 -31.99 0.06 -21.66
CA GLU A 111 -32.85 -1.12 -21.84
C GLU A 111 -32.03 -2.38 -22.11
N TYR A 112 -30.82 -2.24 -22.65
CA TYR A 112 -29.90 -3.33 -22.96
C TYR A 112 -28.47 -2.96 -22.54
N PHE A 113 -27.75 -3.93 -21.96
CA PHE A 113 -26.36 -3.75 -21.52
C PHE A 113 -25.33 -4.00 -22.62
N VAL A 114 -25.75 -4.57 -23.76
CA VAL A 114 -24.86 -4.93 -24.87
C VAL A 114 -24.88 -3.82 -25.90
N ASP A 115 -23.86 -2.96 -25.87
CA ASP A 115 -23.61 -2.03 -26.97
C ASP A 115 -23.25 -2.83 -28.22
N LYS A 116 -23.73 -2.39 -29.39
CA LYS A 116 -23.32 -2.98 -30.69
C LYS A 116 -21.80 -2.99 -30.87
N ALA A 117 -21.08 -2.08 -30.21
CA ALA A 117 -19.62 -2.06 -30.17
C ALA A 117 -18.97 -3.30 -29.51
N PHE A 118 -19.68 -4.02 -28.63
CA PHE A 118 -19.22 -5.30 -28.06
C PHE A 118 -19.61 -6.52 -28.91
N SER A 119 -20.37 -6.33 -30.00
CA SER A 119 -20.90 -7.41 -30.84
C SER A 119 -20.20 -7.55 -32.20
N ASP A 120 -19.22 -6.68 -32.50
CA ASP A 120 -18.50 -6.65 -33.78
C ASP A 120 -17.14 -7.39 -33.75
N GLU A 121 -16.94 -8.34 -32.82
CA GLU A 121 -15.76 -9.25 -32.79
C GLU A 121 -16.12 -10.68 -33.22
#